data_AF-A0A535EWU7-F1
#
_entry.id   AF-A0A535EWU7-F1
#
_cell.length_a   1.000
_cell.length_b   1.000
_cell.length_c   1.000
_cell.angle_alpha   90.00
_cell.angle_beta   90.00
_cell.angle_gamma   90.00
#
_symmetry.space_group_name_H-M   'P 1'
#
loop_
_entity.id
_entity.type
_entity.pdbx_description
1 polymer ?
#
loop_
_entity_poly.entity_id
_entity_poly.type
_entity_poly.pdbx_seq_one_letter_code
_entity_poly.pdbx_strand_id
1 'polypeptide(L)'
;KEEVEERNQADSAAYQSEKNIAELGDKITPEQKSELESRVADVRAALATDDVARIKESREALMQAFHKVTESIYRQSGAGAGSGADYGTGPEHPDQETPPRDDTIEGEFQEM
;
A
#
# COMPACT_ATOMS: atom_id res chain seq x y z
N LYS A 1 -6.71 20.44 -11.91
CA LYS A 1 -7.68 19.55 -11.23
C LYS A 1 -6.99 18.28 -10.78
N GLU A 2 -6.31 17.59 -11.70
CA GLU A 2 -5.52 16.38 -11.43
C GLU A 2 -4.44 16.56 -10.34
N GLU A 3 -3.63 17.63 -10.39
CA GLU A 3 -2.63 17.89 -9.34
C GLU A 3 -3.21 17.95 -7.92
N VAL A 4 -4.31 18.69 -7.73
CA VAL A 4 -4.96 18.82 -6.42
C VAL A 4 -5.49 17.47 -5.93
N GLU A 5 -6.02 16.67 -6.85
CA GLU A 5 -6.50 15.33 -6.56
C GLU A 5 -5.36 14.38 -6.16
N GLU A 6 -4.25 14.38 -6.91
CA GLU A 6 -3.05 13.61 -6.58
C GLU A 6 -2.47 14.00 -5.22
N ARG A 7 -2.41 15.31 -4.91
CA ARG A 7 -1.98 15.81 -3.60
C ARG A 7 -2.88 15.34 -2.47
N ASN A 8 -4.20 15.41 -2.64
CA ASN A 8 -5.16 14.97 -1.61
C ASN A 8 -5.09 13.46 -1.37
N GLN A 9 -4.93 12.67 -2.44
CA GLN A 9 -4.77 11.23 -2.33
C GLN A 9 -3.46 10.84 -1.63
N ALA A 10 -2.35 11.51 -1.97
CA ALA A 10 -1.06 11.28 -1.32
C ALA A 10 -1.07 11.69 0.17
N ASP A 11 -1.70 12.82 0.51
CA ASP A 11 -1.85 13.26 1.90
C ASP A 11 -2.70 12.27 2.73
N SER A 12 -3.82 11.83 2.16
CA SER A 12 -4.69 10.83 2.79
C SER A 12 -3.95 9.49 2.98
N ALA A 13 -3.18 9.05 1.98
CA ALA A 13 -2.38 7.85 2.06
C ALA A 13 -1.31 7.94 3.15
N ALA A 14 -0.60 9.07 3.26
CA ALA A 14 0.40 9.31 4.30
C ALA A 14 -0.23 9.29 5.71
N TYR A 15 -1.37 9.97 5.90
CA TYR A 15 -2.07 9.99 7.18
C TYR A 15 -2.58 8.60 7.59
N GLN A 16 -3.24 7.88 6.68
CA GLN A 16 -3.76 6.54 6.97
C GLN A 16 -2.61 5.57 7.28
N SER A 17 -1.49 5.74 6.59
CA SER A 17 -0.25 4.99 6.82
C SER A 17 0.34 5.21 8.21
N GLU A 18 0.47 6.47 8.64
CA GLU A 18 0.93 6.84 9.99
C GLU A 18 0.07 6.17 11.06
N LYS A 19 -1.25 6.22 10.87
CA LYS A 19 -2.22 5.57 11.76
C LYS A 19 -2.04 4.05 11.75
N ASN A 20 -1.95 3.42 10.58
CA ASN A 20 -1.80 1.97 10.47
C ASN A 20 -0.48 1.47 11.07
N ILE A 21 0.63 2.19 10.91
CA ILE A 21 1.91 1.86 11.56
C ILE A 21 1.74 1.83 13.09
N ALA A 22 1.05 2.82 13.64
CA ALA A 22 0.79 2.88 15.08
C ALA A 22 -0.12 1.72 15.55
N GLU A 23 -1.14 1.37 14.78
CA GLU A 23 -2.08 0.29 15.10
C GLU A 23 -1.47 -1.11 14.92
N LEU A 24 -0.56 -1.29 13.95
CA LEU A 24 0.14 -2.54 13.73
C LEU A 24 1.14 -2.84 14.84
N GLY A 25 1.78 -1.81 15.41
CA GLY A 25 2.59 -1.93 16.64
C GLY A 25 3.55 -3.12 16.59
N ASP A 26 3.40 -4.05 17.54
CA ASP A 26 4.26 -5.22 17.69
C ASP A 26 4.01 -6.33 16.63
N LYS A 27 3.05 -6.16 15.72
CA LYS A 27 2.78 -7.11 14.62
C LYS A 27 3.79 -6.98 13.47
N ILE A 28 4.55 -5.89 13.42
CA ILE A 28 5.56 -5.63 12.39
C ILE A 28 6.95 -5.55 13.01
N THR A 29 7.98 -5.94 12.25
CA THR A 29 9.36 -5.84 12.74
C THR A 29 9.83 -4.38 12.78
N PRO A 30 10.88 -4.06 13.57
CA PRO A 30 11.46 -2.71 13.57
C PRO A 30 11.91 -2.24 12.18
N GLU A 31 12.42 -3.15 11.36
CA GLU A 31 12.84 -2.86 9.97
C GLU A 31 11.64 -2.53 9.09
N GLN A 32 10.55 -3.29 9.20
CA GLN A 32 9.30 -3.02 8.47
C GLN A 32 8.69 -1.68 8.88
N LYS A 33 8.68 -1.39 10.18
CA LYS A 33 8.22 -0.10 10.71
C LYS A 33 9.05 1.05 10.14
N SER A 34 10.38 0.95 10.21
CA SER A 34 11.28 1.99 9.71
C SER A 34 11.14 2.21 8.20
N GLU A 35 10.94 1.16 7.40
CA GLU A 35 10.70 1.29 5.97
C GLU A 35 9.40 2.06 5.71
N LEU A 36 8.30 1.71 6.39
CA LEU A 36 7.02 2.40 6.22
C LEU A 36 7.10 3.87 6.66
N GLU A 37 7.73 4.17 7.80
CA GLU A 37 7.95 5.54 8.27
C GLU A 37 8.78 6.35 7.26
N SER A 38 9.80 5.75 6.65
CA SER A 38 10.58 6.39 5.60
C SER A 38 9.73 6.70 4.36
N ARG A 39 8.86 5.78 3.93
CA ARG A 39 7.98 5.99 2.77
C ARG A 39 6.94 7.08 3.03
N VAL A 40 6.40 7.14 4.25
CA VAL A 40 5.54 8.25 4.67
C VAL A 40 6.29 9.57 4.56
N ALA A 41 7.52 9.63 5.08
CA ALA A 41 8.34 10.84 4.99
C ALA A 41 8.62 11.26 3.54
N ASP A 42 8.88 10.29 2.64
CA ASP A 42 9.06 10.57 1.21
C ASP A 42 7.82 11.19 0.57
N VAL A 43 6.61 10.68 0.89
CA VAL A 43 5.34 11.26 0.42
C VAL A 43 5.16 12.68 0.97
N ARG A 44 5.40 12.90 2.26
CA ARG A 44 5.33 14.24 2.89
C ARG A 44 6.30 15.21 2.23
N ALA A 45 7.51 14.76 1.90
CA ALA A 45 8.51 15.56 1.21
C ALA A 45 8.11 15.86 -0.24
N ALA A 46 7.53 14.89 -0.96
CA ALA A 46 7.02 15.11 -2.32
C ALA A 46 5.86 16.12 -2.35
N LEU A 47 4.95 16.07 -1.36
CA LEU A 47 3.86 17.04 -1.18
C LEU A 47 4.37 18.47 -0.93
N ALA A 48 5.59 18.65 -0.45
CA ALA A 48 6.20 19.99 -0.30
C ALA A 48 6.70 20.58 -1.64
N THR A 49 6.58 19.85 -2.74
CA THR A 49 6.97 20.26 -4.09
C THR A 49 5.75 20.37 -5.01
N ASP A 50 5.95 20.91 -6.21
CA ASP A 50 4.94 20.96 -7.29
C ASP A 50 5.14 19.83 -8.33
N ASP A 51 5.94 18.81 -8.00
CA ASP A 51 6.23 17.68 -8.88
C ASP A 51 5.18 16.58 -8.70
N VAL A 52 4.15 16.61 -9.55
CA VAL A 52 3.05 15.63 -9.56
C VAL A 52 3.55 14.20 -9.80
N ALA A 53 4.58 14.02 -10.64
CA ALA A 53 5.13 12.70 -10.90
C ALA A 53 5.78 12.14 -9.63
N ARG A 54 6.58 12.95 -8.93
CA ARG A 54 7.17 12.58 -7.64
C ARG A 54 6.12 12.26 -6.56
N ILE A 55 5.03 13.02 -6.52
CA ILE A 55 3.91 12.77 -5.58
C ILE A 55 3.29 11.40 -5.87
N LYS A 56 3.02 11.11 -7.15
CA LYS A 56 2.44 9.83 -7.57
C LYS A 56 3.38 8.65 -7.27
N GLU A 57 4.64 8.76 -7.66
CA GLU A 57 5.65 7.71 -7.45
C GLU A 57 5.88 7.41 -5.97
N SER A 58 5.99 8.45 -5.12
CA SER A 58 6.15 8.26 -3.68
C SER A 58 4.91 7.64 -3.03
N ARG A 59 3.70 8.05 -3.44
CA ARG A 59 2.45 7.43 -2.97
C ARG A 59 2.38 5.96 -3.37
N GLU A 60 2.70 5.62 -4.61
CA GLU A 60 2.70 4.22 -5.08
C GLU A 60 3.74 3.37 -4.33
N ALA A 61 4.93 3.91 -4.08
CA ALA A 61 5.96 3.24 -3.29
C ALA A 61 5.51 2.98 -1.84
N LEU A 62 4.82 3.94 -1.22
CA LEU A 62 4.22 3.76 0.11
C LEU A 62 3.19 2.63 0.12
N MET A 63 2.27 2.62 -0.84
CA MET A 63 1.24 1.58 -0.96
C MET A 63 1.85 0.19 -1.15
N GLN A 64 2.89 0.07 -1.99
CA GLN A 64 3.60 -1.19 -2.20
C GLN A 64 4.32 -1.67 -0.94
N ALA A 65 4.97 -0.77 -0.20
CA ALA A 65 5.63 -1.12 1.06
C ALA A 65 4.61 -1.66 2.07
N PHE A 66 3.44 -1.02 2.18
CA PHE A 66 2.36 -1.48 3.04
C PHE A 66 1.80 -2.84 2.66
N HIS A 67 1.62 -3.10 1.37
CA HIS A 67 1.18 -4.40 0.90
C HIS A 67 2.16 -5.50 1.32
N LYS A 68 3.47 -5.29 1.11
CA LYS A 68 4.52 -6.24 1.52
C LYS A 68 4.53 -6.52 3.01
N VAL A 69 4.35 -5.49 3.84
CA VAL A 69 4.30 -5.64 5.30
C VAL A 69 3.06 -6.42 5.71
N THR A 70 1.88 -6.06 5.18
CA THR A 70 0.62 -6.76 5.46
C THR A 70 0.70 -8.23 5.04
N GLU A 71 1.27 -8.52 3.87
CA GLU A 71 1.48 -9.88 3.39
C GLU A 71 2.43 -10.67 4.32
N SER A 72 3.47 -10.02 4.84
CA SER A 72 4.37 -10.62 5.83
C SER A 72 3.65 -10.97 7.13
N ILE A 73 2.76 -10.10 7.62
CA ILE A 73 1.96 -10.36 8.83
C ILE A 73 1.05 -11.56 8.61
N TYR A 74 0.39 -11.64 7.45
CA TYR A 74 -0.46 -12.79 7.11
C TYR A 74 0.34 -14.09 7.06
N ARG A 75 1.53 -14.08 6.45
CA ARG A 75 2.42 -15.25 6.43
C ARG A 75 2.90 -15.65 7.82
N GLN A 76 3.24 -14.68 8.68
CA GLN A 76 3.71 -14.93 10.04
C GLN A 76 2.61 -15.46 10.96
N SER A 77 1.35 -15.11 10.70
CA SER A 77 0.20 -15.51 11.52
C SER A 77 -0.34 -16.91 11.19
N GLY A 78 0.22 -17.59 10.17
CA GLY A 78 -0.30 -18.86 9.64
C GLY A 78 -1.60 -18.66 8.86
N ALA A 79 -1.79 -19.43 7.78
CA ALA A 79 -2.99 -19.37 6.94
C ALA A 79 -4.26 -19.54 7.80
N GLY A 80 -4.94 -18.43 8.09
CA GLY A 80 -6.07 -18.46 9.03
C GLY A 80 -6.54 -17.11 9.55
N ALA A 81 -6.58 -16.08 8.70
CA ALA A 81 -7.41 -14.89 8.92
C ALA A 81 -7.56 -14.15 7.58
N GLY A 82 -8.45 -14.64 6.71
CA GLY A 82 -8.88 -13.85 5.57
C GLY A 82 -9.59 -12.58 6.05
N SER A 83 -9.40 -11.52 5.27
CA SER A 83 -10.07 -10.20 5.34
C SER A 83 -9.35 -9.10 6.12
N GLY A 84 -8.80 -8.15 5.34
CA GLY A 84 -9.11 -6.74 5.54
C GLY A 84 -8.10 -5.90 6.31
N ALA A 85 -6.90 -5.71 5.78
CA ALA A 85 -6.41 -4.34 5.72
C ALA A 85 -7.09 -3.68 4.50
N ASP A 86 -8.35 -3.30 4.68
CA ASP A 86 -9.07 -2.46 3.75
C ASP A 86 -8.34 -1.11 3.73
N TYR A 87 -7.35 -0.99 2.85
CA TYR A 87 -6.94 0.29 2.33
C TYR A 87 -8.09 0.75 1.46
N GLY A 88 -9.07 1.37 2.12
CA GLY A 88 -10.28 1.91 1.53
C GLY A 88 -9.96 2.68 0.26
N THR A 89 -10.14 1.98 -0.85
CA THR A 89 -10.38 2.61 -2.14
C THR A 89 -11.81 3.10 -2.07
N GLY A 90 -12.03 4.41 -2.04
CA GLY A 90 -13.33 4.97 -2.32
C GLY A 90 -13.32 6.50 -2.50
N PRO A 91 -14.15 7.08 -3.40
CA PRO A 91 -15.12 6.46 -4.31
C PRO A 91 -14.80 6.61 -5.82
N GLU A 92 -14.98 5.51 -6.58
CA GLU A 92 -15.71 5.30 -7.86
C GLU A 92 -15.90 6.51 -8.83
N HIS A 93 -15.76 6.50 -10.17
CA HIS A 93 -15.76 5.54 -11.32
C HIS A 93 -15.66 6.42 -12.64
N PRO A 94 -15.82 5.95 -13.91
CA PRO A 94 -15.38 4.77 -14.67
C PRO A 94 -14.53 5.15 -15.93
N ASP A 95 -13.86 4.19 -16.57
CA ASP A 95 -13.92 3.86 -18.02
C ASP A 95 -12.67 3.08 -18.46
N GLN A 96 -12.91 2.09 -19.34
CA GLN A 96 -11.95 1.40 -20.23
C GLN A 96 -11.31 0.08 -19.77
N GLU A 97 -12.09 -0.97 -20.01
CA GLU A 97 -11.72 -2.22 -20.70
C GLU A 97 -10.31 -2.81 -20.46
N THR A 98 -10.28 -3.94 -19.78
CA THR A 98 -9.23 -4.97 -19.96
C THR A 98 -9.89 -6.36 -19.99
N PRO A 99 -9.57 -7.22 -20.98
CA PRO A 99 -10.20 -8.54 -21.19
C PRO A 99 -9.74 -9.58 -20.14
N PRO A 100 -10.32 -10.80 -20.09
CA PRO A 100 -10.46 -11.57 -18.86
C PRO A 100 -9.14 -12.08 -18.30
N ARG A 101 -9.12 -12.13 -16.96
CA ARG A 101 -8.07 -12.76 -16.15
C ARG A 101 -8.08 -14.27 -16.42
N ASP A 102 -6.94 -14.78 -16.88
CA ASP A 102 -6.63 -16.19 -16.76
C ASP A 102 -6.17 -16.43 -15.33
N ASP A 103 -7.04 -17.05 -14.56
CA ASP A 103 -6.74 -17.65 -13.26
C ASP A 103 -5.83 -18.85 -13.48
N THR A 104 -4.52 -18.68 -13.32
CA THR A 104 -3.63 -19.82 -13.07
C THR A 104 -2.70 -19.51 -11.90
N ILE A 105 -3.25 -19.69 -10.69
CA ILE A 105 -2.46 -20.12 -9.53
C ILE A 105 -2.48 -21.65 -9.58
N GLU A 106 -1.54 -22.25 -10.30
CA GLU A 106 -1.17 -23.65 -10.12
C GLU A 106 0.21 -23.66 -9.48
N GLY A 107 0.20 -23.58 -8.14
CA GLY A 107 1.29 -24.13 -7.37
C GLY A 107 1.19 -25.64 -7.44
N GLU A 108 2.13 -26.28 -8.15
CA GLU A 108 2.50 -27.66 -7.81
C GLU A 108 3.85 -27.62 -7.11
N PHE A 109 3.74 -27.89 -5.81
CA PHE A 109 4.82 -28.25 -4.92
C PHE A 109 5.62 -29.40 -5.54
N GLN A 110 6.93 -29.19 -5.62
CA GLN A 110 7.90 -30.25 -5.79
C GLN A 110 7.92 -31.10 -4.50
N GLU A 111 7.27 -32.26 -4.54
CA GLU A 111 7.49 -33.35 -3.58
C GLU A 111 8.24 -34.48 -4.28
N MET A 112 9.51 -34.63 -3.86
CA MET A 112 10.43 -35.79 -3.93
C MET A 112 10.52 -36.64 -5.21
#